data_AF-A0A2H9SV74-F1
#
_entry.id   AF-A0A2H9SV74-F1
#
_cell.length_a   1.000
_cell.length_b   1.000
_cell.length_c   1.000
_cell.angle_alpha   90.00
_cell.angle_beta   90.00
_cell.angle_gamma   90.00
#
_symmetry.space_group_name_H-M   'P 1'
#
loop_
_entity.id
_entity.type
_entity.pdbx_description
1 polymer ?
#
loop_
_entity_poly.entity_id
_entity_poly.type
_entity_poly.pdbx_seq_one_letter_code
_entity_poly.pdbx_strand_id
1 'polypeptide(L)'
;MIAKRSGGQLVVLWITVLLSLPFLFQMGSLLMGHPVRMSGWLQLILTSVIQFICGLGLYQQALKSWQSRSLTVEAFLVGVITLVFFYNANVVINGWPLFTYFEVNVFTVVQTLLGQWLLSQAHHRQDATRQFSSVLFQVLADKVTLVFLLVVSGLSLMAILGWWLLAGDFYRGLLNGISIWIIACPASLGLAIPTILAVGMRVAQRLGSIFQLELSETLYKKIRQNLFFTLIFPLMGMPFALLGWLNPLLVNATLAMSFFAIMANALLLYFWLPKHTQGV
;
A
#
# COMPACT_ATOMS: atom_id res chain seq x y z
N MET A 1 4.48 18.35 12.99
CA MET A 1 3.28 19.19 12.80
C MET A 1 2.04 18.32 12.44
N ILE A 2 1.67 17.33 13.30
CA ILE A 2 0.63 16.31 13.00
C ILE A 2 -0.57 16.38 13.97
N ALA A 3 -0.63 17.37 14.87
CA ALA A 3 -1.49 17.30 16.07
C ALA A 3 -2.90 17.93 15.99
N LYS A 4 -3.49 18.25 14.82
CA LYS A 4 -4.77 19.01 14.79
C LYS A 4 -5.90 18.47 13.89
N ARG A 5 -5.98 17.17 13.58
CA ARG A 5 -7.00 16.69 12.61
C ARG A 5 -7.60 15.29 12.83
N SER A 6 -7.67 14.77 14.06
CA SER A 6 -8.16 13.40 14.29
C SER A 6 -9.62 13.18 13.85
N GLY A 7 -10.52 14.15 14.10
CA GLY A 7 -11.92 14.06 13.67
C GLY A 7 -12.10 14.14 12.15
N GLY A 8 -11.37 15.06 11.49
CA GLY A 8 -11.46 15.22 10.04
C GLY A 8 -10.88 14.03 9.25
N GLN A 9 -9.80 13.41 9.74
CA GLN A 9 -9.19 12.24 9.09
C GLN A 9 -10.11 11.01 9.12
N LEU A 10 -10.81 10.79 10.24
CA LEU A 10 -11.76 9.68 10.34
C LEU A 10 -12.93 9.86 9.36
N VAL A 11 -13.47 11.08 9.24
CA VAL A 11 -14.54 11.38 8.28
C VAL A 11 -14.08 11.15 6.84
N VAL A 12 -12.88 11.64 6.49
CA VAL A 12 -12.30 11.42 5.15
C VAL A 12 -12.11 9.93 4.88
N LEU A 13 -11.60 9.15 5.85
CA LEU A 13 -11.45 7.70 5.73
C LEU A 13 -12.79 7.03 5.43
N TRP A 14 -13.84 7.30 6.22
CA TRP A 14 -15.16 6.69 6.02
C TRP A 14 -15.78 7.06 4.68
N ILE A 15 -15.68 8.32 4.26
CA ILE A 15 -16.14 8.76 2.94
C ILE A 15 -15.38 8.00 1.85
N THR A 16 -14.06 7.86 1.97
CA THR A 16 -13.23 7.15 0.99
C THR A 16 -13.61 5.67 0.91
N VAL A 17 -13.79 5.01 2.06
CA VAL A 17 -14.21 3.61 2.14
C VAL A 17 -15.58 3.43 1.48
N LEU A 18 -16.55 4.29 1.81
CA LEU A 18 -17.89 4.22 1.24
C LEU A 18 -17.90 4.43 -0.28
N LEU A 19 -17.08 5.37 -0.76
CA LEU A 19 -16.92 5.66 -2.19
C LEU A 19 -16.14 4.56 -2.93
N SER A 20 -15.33 3.77 -2.21
CA SER A 20 -14.59 2.61 -2.76
C SER A 20 -15.41 1.33 -2.89
N LEU A 21 -16.56 1.22 -2.20
CA LEU A 21 -17.45 0.05 -2.24
C LEU A 21 -17.80 -0.46 -3.65
N PRO A 22 -18.17 0.38 -4.63
CA PRO A 22 -18.44 -0.10 -5.98
C PRO A 22 -17.23 -0.78 -6.65
N PHE A 23 -16.02 -0.30 -6.37
CA PHE A 23 -14.80 -0.94 -6.88
C PHE A 23 -14.52 -2.27 -6.20
N LEU A 24 -14.74 -2.36 -4.88
CA LEU A 24 -14.63 -3.64 -4.16
C LEU A 24 -15.64 -4.67 -4.67
N PHE A 25 -16.87 -4.23 -4.95
CA PHE A 25 -17.89 -5.06 -5.56
C PHE A 25 -17.46 -5.55 -6.94
N GLN A 26 -16.86 -4.70 -7.76
CA GLN A 26 -16.31 -5.06 -9.07
C GLN A 26 -15.14 -6.06 -8.97
N MET A 27 -14.24 -5.88 -8.00
CA MET A 27 -13.15 -6.86 -7.75
C MET A 27 -13.73 -8.23 -7.35
N GLY A 28 -14.75 -8.23 -6.48
CA GLY A 28 -15.44 -9.45 -6.03
C GLY A 28 -16.22 -10.14 -7.15
N SER A 29 -16.89 -9.39 -8.02
CA SER A 29 -17.66 -9.94 -9.14
C SER A 29 -16.76 -10.61 -10.18
N LEU A 30 -15.58 -10.02 -10.45
CA LEU A 30 -14.54 -10.60 -11.30
C LEU A 30 -14.08 -11.97 -10.76
N LEU A 31 -13.94 -12.11 -9.44
CA LEU A 31 -13.56 -13.36 -8.78
C LEU A 31 -14.67 -14.42 -8.83
N MET A 32 -15.94 -13.99 -8.75
CA MET A 32 -17.12 -14.87 -8.86
C MET A 32 -17.45 -15.28 -10.30
N GLY A 33 -16.64 -14.86 -11.28
CA GLY A 33 -16.82 -15.21 -12.69
C GLY A 33 -17.94 -14.44 -13.41
N HIS A 34 -18.56 -13.46 -12.74
CA HIS A 34 -19.57 -12.58 -13.33
C HIS A 34 -18.95 -11.18 -13.55
N PRO A 35 -18.43 -10.88 -14.76
CA PRO A 35 -17.76 -9.61 -15.02
C PRO A 35 -18.78 -8.47 -15.13
N VAL A 36 -19.26 -7.98 -13.98
CA VAL A 36 -20.06 -6.76 -13.91
C VAL A 36 -19.12 -5.58 -14.16
N ARG A 37 -19.11 -5.08 -15.40
CA ARG A 37 -18.30 -3.91 -15.77
C ARG A 37 -19.11 -2.64 -15.54
N MET A 38 -18.63 -1.77 -14.63
CA MET A 38 -19.12 -0.40 -14.56
C MET A 38 -18.63 0.40 -15.78
N SER A 39 -19.36 1.46 -16.13
CA SER A 39 -18.91 2.39 -17.18
C SER A 39 -17.54 2.98 -16.83
N GLY A 40 -16.59 2.95 -17.77
CA GLY A 40 -15.23 3.46 -17.55
C GLY A 40 -15.19 4.94 -17.16
N TRP A 41 -16.16 5.73 -17.63
CA TRP A 41 -16.30 7.14 -17.23
C TRP A 41 -16.69 7.30 -15.77
N LEU A 42 -17.59 6.45 -15.26
CA LEU A 42 -17.99 6.46 -13.86
C LEU A 42 -16.80 6.09 -12.97
N GLN A 43 -16.04 5.07 -13.35
CA GLN A 43 -14.81 4.68 -12.65
C GLN A 43 -13.81 5.85 -12.61
N LEU A 44 -13.59 6.53 -13.73
CA LEU A 44 -12.68 7.66 -13.83
C LEU A 44 -13.07 8.80 -12.88
N ILE A 45 -14.36 9.20 -12.87
CA ILE A 45 -14.86 10.26 -11.99
C ILE A 45 -14.67 9.86 -10.53
N LEU A 46 -15.10 8.66 -10.15
CA LEU A 46 -15.04 8.19 -8.77
C LEU A 46 -13.60 8.06 -8.27
N THR A 47 -12.70 7.48 -9.07
CA THR A 47 -11.28 7.39 -8.75
C THR A 47 -10.64 8.78 -8.66
N SER A 48 -11.02 9.73 -9.51
CA SER A 48 -10.51 11.11 -9.43
C SER A 48 -10.91 11.77 -8.10
N VAL A 49 -12.16 11.60 -7.67
CA VAL A 49 -12.64 12.11 -6.38
C VAL A 49 -11.84 11.47 -5.23
N ILE A 50 -11.69 10.15 -5.23
CA ILE A 50 -10.96 9.42 -4.19
C ILE A 50 -9.48 9.85 -4.14
N GLN A 51 -8.82 9.91 -5.29
CA GLN A 51 -7.39 10.17 -5.39
C GLN A 51 -7.02 11.64 -5.12
N PHE A 52 -7.73 12.59 -5.74
CA PHE A 52 -7.36 14.00 -5.66
C PHE A 52 -8.02 14.73 -4.48
N ILE A 53 -9.26 14.39 -4.12
CA ILE A 53 -9.96 15.08 -3.02
C ILE A 53 -9.62 14.40 -1.68
N CYS A 54 -9.89 13.09 -1.55
CA CYS A 54 -9.60 12.38 -0.30
C CYS A 54 -8.09 12.17 -0.10
N GLY A 55 -7.36 11.89 -1.19
CA GLY A 55 -5.91 11.70 -1.18
C GLY A 55 -5.08 13.00 -1.20
N LEU A 56 -5.69 14.19 -1.16
CA LEU A 56 -4.95 15.47 -1.21
C LEU A 56 -3.85 15.56 -0.13
N GLY A 57 -4.11 15.00 1.05
CA GLY A 57 -3.14 14.94 2.14
C GLY A 57 -1.88 14.14 1.77
N LEU A 58 -2.00 13.09 0.95
CA LEU A 58 -0.88 12.29 0.47
C LEU A 58 -0.01 13.08 -0.50
N TYR A 59 -0.64 13.82 -1.42
CA TYR A 59 0.07 14.70 -2.35
C TYR A 59 0.86 15.80 -1.62
N GLN A 60 0.27 16.40 -0.58
CA GLN A 60 0.96 17.40 0.23
C GLN A 60 2.18 16.83 0.98
N GLN A 61 2.11 15.57 1.44
CA GLN A 61 3.23 14.88 2.08
C GLN A 61 4.35 14.60 1.07
N ALA A 62 3.99 14.08 -0.10
CA ALA A 62 4.93 13.84 -1.20
C ALA A 62 5.63 15.12 -1.67
N LEU A 63 4.88 16.22 -1.81
CA LEU A 63 5.45 17.51 -2.23
C LEU A 63 6.48 18.05 -1.23
N LYS A 64 6.20 17.96 0.07
CA LYS A 64 7.16 18.36 1.11
C LYS A 64 8.42 17.49 1.09
N SER A 65 8.25 16.19 0.90
CA SER A 65 9.35 15.23 0.80
C SER A 65 10.25 15.50 -0.42
N TRP A 66 9.63 15.88 -1.54
CA TRP A 66 10.35 16.24 -2.76
C TRP A 66 11.19 17.52 -2.56
N GLN A 67 10.66 18.51 -1.84
CA GLN A 67 11.38 19.73 -1.49
C GLN A 67 12.60 19.45 -0.59
N SER A 68 12.52 18.48 0.33
CA SER A 68 13.63 18.08 1.19
C SER A 68 14.65 17.14 0.53
N ARG A 69 14.51 16.83 -0.77
CA ARG A 69 15.35 15.87 -1.53
C ARG A 69 15.45 14.48 -0.87
N SER A 70 14.48 14.11 -0.05
CA SER A 70 14.39 12.79 0.57
C SER A 70 13.47 11.90 -0.26
N LEU A 71 13.95 10.75 -0.73
CA LEU A 71 13.11 9.73 -1.35
C LEU A 71 12.35 8.97 -0.24
N THR A 72 11.14 9.44 0.11
CA THR A 72 10.28 8.78 1.11
C THR A 72 9.24 7.87 0.46
N VAL A 73 8.67 6.96 1.26
CA VAL A 73 7.61 6.04 0.81
C VAL A 73 6.42 6.77 0.21
N GLU A 74 6.01 7.89 0.82
CA GLU A 74 4.86 8.68 0.36
C GLU A 74 5.10 9.32 -1.01
N ALA A 75 6.33 9.81 -1.26
CA ALA A 75 6.68 10.41 -2.54
C ALA A 75 6.63 9.36 -3.67
N PHE A 76 7.19 8.17 -3.41
CA PHE A 76 7.13 7.07 -4.36
C PHE A 76 5.70 6.61 -4.61
N LEU A 77 4.93 6.40 -3.54
CA LEU A 77 3.51 6.01 -3.61
C LEU A 77 2.70 6.97 -4.48
N VAL A 78 2.83 8.29 -4.25
CA VAL A 78 2.11 9.32 -5.00
C VAL A 78 2.52 9.31 -6.48
N GLY A 79 3.79 9.08 -6.78
CA GLY A 79 4.26 8.90 -8.16
C GLY A 79 3.58 7.72 -8.86
N VAL A 80 3.53 6.56 -8.19
CA VAL A 80 2.90 5.34 -8.74
C VAL A 80 1.40 5.57 -9.00
N ILE A 81 0.62 6.01 -8.00
CA ILE A 81 -0.84 6.19 -8.18
C ILE A 81 -1.17 7.24 -9.25
N THR A 82 -0.30 8.25 -9.44
CA THR A 82 -0.46 9.25 -10.50
C THR A 82 -0.20 8.63 -11.87
N LEU A 83 0.86 7.81 -12.00
CA LEU A 83 1.16 7.08 -13.23
C LEU A 83 0.01 6.13 -13.62
N VAL A 84 -0.49 5.34 -12.68
CA VAL A 84 -1.60 4.40 -12.90
C VAL A 84 -2.89 5.15 -13.26
N PHE A 85 -3.15 6.29 -12.61
CA PHE A 85 -4.29 7.15 -12.96
C PHE A 85 -4.21 7.64 -14.40
N PHE A 86 -3.04 8.13 -14.81
CA PHE A 86 -2.85 8.64 -16.16
C PHE A 86 -3.00 7.55 -17.22
N TYR A 87 -2.46 6.34 -16.97
CA TYR A 87 -2.68 5.18 -17.82
C TYR A 87 -4.18 4.88 -17.99
N ASN A 88 -4.92 4.76 -16.87
CA ASN A 88 -6.35 4.44 -16.90
C ASN A 88 -7.18 5.52 -17.60
N ALA A 89 -6.87 6.80 -17.36
CA ALA A 89 -7.54 7.92 -18.00
C ALA A 89 -7.37 7.89 -19.52
N ASN A 90 -6.15 7.62 -20.01
CA ASN A 90 -5.89 7.51 -21.45
C ASN A 90 -6.64 6.33 -22.08
N VAL A 91 -6.71 5.18 -21.40
CA VAL A 91 -7.45 4.00 -21.90
C VAL A 91 -8.95 4.34 -22.05
N VAL A 92 -9.55 5.01 -21.08
CA VAL A 92 -10.99 5.36 -21.11
C VAL A 92 -11.28 6.45 -22.15
N ILE A 93 -10.47 7.53 -22.18
CA ILE A 93 -10.69 8.66 -23.09
C ILE A 93 -10.54 8.23 -24.56
N ASN A 94 -9.52 7.43 -24.87
CA ASN A 94 -9.26 6.97 -26.23
C ASN A 94 -10.06 5.71 -26.60
N GLY A 95 -10.81 5.13 -25.66
CA GLY A 95 -11.61 3.92 -25.89
C GLY A 95 -10.78 2.68 -26.26
N TRP A 96 -9.54 2.59 -25.79
CA TRP A 96 -8.66 1.47 -26.13
C TRP A 96 -9.15 0.16 -25.49
N PRO A 97 -9.09 -0.99 -26.19
CA PRO A 97 -9.50 -2.29 -25.66
C PRO A 97 -8.45 -2.89 -24.70
N LEU A 98 -7.85 -2.06 -23.85
CA LEU A 98 -6.89 -2.46 -22.84
C LEU A 98 -7.58 -2.60 -21.47
N PHE A 99 -6.96 -3.37 -20.59
CA PHE A 99 -7.43 -3.50 -19.21
C PHE A 99 -7.19 -2.20 -18.43
N THR A 100 -8.18 -1.83 -17.61
CA THR A 100 -8.11 -0.72 -16.67
C THR A 100 -7.80 -1.22 -15.26
N TYR A 101 -7.19 -0.37 -14.45
CA TYR A 101 -6.70 -0.66 -13.09
C TYR A 101 -7.15 0.43 -12.10
N PHE A 102 -8.40 0.88 -12.18
CA PHE A 102 -8.93 1.93 -11.30
C PHE A 102 -8.99 1.47 -9.84
N GLU A 103 -9.23 0.18 -9.64
CA GLU A 103 -9.29 -0.49 -8.34
C GLU A 103 -7.96 -0.39 -7.59
N VAL A 104 -6.84 -0.46 -8.32
CA VAL A 104 -5.49 -0.34 -7.74
C VAL A 104 -5.31 1.02 -7.08
N ASN A 105 -5.69 2.11 -7.76
CA ASN A 105 -5.58 3.46 -7.21
C ASN A 105 -6.46 3.64 -5.97
N VAL A 106 -7.72 3.22 -6.08
CA VAL A 106 -8.70 3.37 -5.00
C VAL A 106 -8.27 2.59 -3.76
N PHE A 107 -7.91 1.32 -3.94
CA PHE A 107 -7.50 0.46 -2.83
C PHE A 107 -6.20 0.94 -2.20
N THR A 108 -5.26 1.44 -3.01
CA THR A 108 -4.01 2.03 -2.53
C THR A 108 -4.24 3.25 -1.64
N VAL A 109 -5.12 4.17 -2.06
CA VAL A 109 -5.46 5.37 -1.28
C VAL A 109 -6.15 4.98 0.03
N VAL A 110 -7.12 4.05 -0.01
CA VAL A 110 -7.82 3.56 1.19
C VAL A 110 -6.86 2.95 2.20
N GLN A 111 -5.97 2.04 1.78
CA GLN A 111 -4.99 1.40 2.65
C GLN A 111 -4.04 2.40 3.30
N THR A 112 -3.58 3.38 2.52
CA THR A 112 -2.64 4.39 3.00
C THR A 112 -3.31 5.30 4.04
N LEU A 113 -4.53 5.77 3.76
CA LEU A 113 -5.30 6.57 4.71
C LEU A 113 -5.62 5.78 5.99
N LEU A 114 -5.94 4.49 5.86
CA LEU A 114 -6.15 3.60 7.00
C LEU A 114 -4.89 3.48 7.86
N GLY A 115 -3.72 3.32 7.24
CA GLY A 115 -2.43 3.30 7.93
C GLY A 115 -2.14 4.60 8.68
N GLN A 116 -2.36 5.75 8.05
CA GLN A 116 -2.18 7.06 8.68
C GLN A 116 -3.14 7.27 9.87
N TRP A 117 -4.39 6.81 9.74
CA TRP A 117 -5.35 6.85 10.83
C TRP A 117 -4.93 5.96 12.01
N LEU A 118 -4.51 4.72 11.76
CA LEU A 118 -4.00 3.81 12.80
C LEU A 118 -2.78 4.40 13.52
N LEU A 119 -1.88 5.04 12.77
CA LEU A 119 -0.68 5.67 13.33
C LEU A 119 -1.05 6.87 14.22
N SER A 120 -2.02 7.68 13.79
CA SER A 120 -2.54 8.79 14.60
C SER A 120 -3.10 8.31 15.95
N GLN A 121 -3.77 7.16 15.95
CA GLN A 121 -4.32 6.56 17.17
C GLN A 121 -3.23 5.99 18.08
N ALA A 122 -2.15 5.45 17.51
CA ALA A 122 -1.01 4.94 18.28
C ALA A 122 -0.24 6.07 19.00
N HIS A 123 -0.02 7.21 18.35
CA HIS A 123 0.71 8.34 18.93
C HIS A 123 -0.01 9.02 20.10
N HIS A 124 -1.34 9.07 20.09
CA HIS A 124 -2.11 9.63 21.21
C HIS A 124 -2.00 8.82 22.51
N ARG A 125 -1.49 7.58 22.45
CA ARG A 125 -1.46 6.65 23.58
C ARG A 125 -0.04 6.34 24.09
N GLN A 126 1.00 6.93 23.51
CA GLN A 126 2.39 6.70 23.91
C GLN A 126 2.84 7.71 24.97
N ASP A 127 3.23 7.22 26.14
CA ASP A 127 4.10 7.95 27.05
C ASP A 127 5.51 8.06 26.45
N ALA A 128 6.19 9.17 26.74
CA ALA A 128 7.41 9.67 26.06
C ALA A 128 8.61 8.70 25.99
N THR A 129 8.61 7.58 26.70
CA THR A 129 9.75 6.67 26.84
C THR A 129 9.97 5.67 25.71
N ARG A 130 9.10 5.59 24.68
CA ARG A 130 9.18 4.56 23.60
C ARG A 130 9.27 5.07 22.16
N GLN A 131 9.26 6.40 21.98
CA GLN A 131 9.19 7.06 20.67
C GLN A 131 10.42 6.79 19.79
N PHE A 132 11.55 6.38 20.37
CA PHE A 132 12.80 6.14 19.66
C PHE A 132 12.73 4.92 18.73
N SER A 133 11.98 3.87 19.11
CA SER A 133 11.86 2.65 18.30
C SER A 133 11.09 2.88 17.00
N SER A 134 9.99 3.65 17.04
CA SER A 134 9.18 3.97 15.85
C SER A 134 9.95 4.76 14.78
N VAL A 135 10.88 5.63 15.18
CA VAL A 135 11.70 6.41 14.24
C VAL A 135 12.69 5.49 13.50
N LEU A 136 13.32 4.56 14.21
CA LEU A 136 14.22 3.58 13.58
C LEU A 136 13.49 2.69 12.57
N PHE A 137 12.23 2.33 12.85
CA PHE A 137 11.39 1.54 11.95
C PHE A 137 11.00 2.29 10.67
N GLN A 138 10.76 3.60 10.75
CA GLN A 138 10.50 4.44 9.58
C GLN A 138 11.73 4.50 8.68
N VAL A 139 12.91 4.74 9.26
CA VAL A 139 14.17 4.75 8.51
C VAL A 139 14.46 3.40 7.84
N LEU A 140 14.11 2.29 8.50
CA LEU A 140 14.23 0.96 7.91
C LEU A 140 13.28 0.79 6.71
N ALA A 141 12.02 1.19 6.86
CA ALA A 141 11.04 1.13 5.78
C ALA A 141 11.43 2.03 4.60
N ASP A 142 11.97 3.22 4.85
CA ASP A 142 12.45 4.14 3.81
C ASP A 142 13.60 3.52 3.01
N LYS A 143 14.62 2.93 3.68
CA LYS A 143 15.73 2.24 3.00
C LYS A 143 15.24 1.08 2.15
N VAL A 144 14.36 0.27 2.70
CA VAL A 144 13.78 -0.89 2.00
C VAL A 144 12.99 -0.43 0.76
N THR A 145 12.23 0.66 0.89
CA THR A 145 11.46 1.24 -0.22
C THR A 145 12.36 1.77 -1.32
N LEU A 146 13.49 2.38 -0.98
CA LEU A 146 14.46 2.87 -1.96
C LEU A 146 15.07 1.72 -2.74
N VAL A 147 15.52 0.66 -2.06
CA VAL A 147 16.05 -0.54 -2.74
C VAL A 147 14.98 -1.17 -3.63
N PHE A 148 13.76 -1.31 -3.12
CA PHE A 148 12.63 -1.83 -3.89
C PHE A 148 12.32 -0.99 -5.13
N LEU A 149 12.34 0.34 -5.00
CA LEU A 149 12.18 1.28 -6.11
C LEU A 149 13.27 1.11 -7.18
N LEU A 150 14.54 0.99 -6.76
CA LEU A 150 15.64 0.75 -7.69
C LEU A 150 15.48 -0.58 -8.43
N VAL A 151 15.05 -1.63 -7.73
CA VAL A 151 14.77 -2.94 -8.35
C VAL A 151 13.62 -2.85 -9.35
N VAL A 152 12.50 -2.22 -8.98
CA VAL A 152 11.32 -2.07 -9.85
C VAL A 152 11.64 -1.24 -11.09
N SER A 153 12.30 -0.10 -10.92
CA SER A 153 12.71 0.75 -12.03
C SER A 153 13.72 0.04 -12.95
N GLY A 154 14.69 -0.68 -12.38
CA GLY A 154 15.62 -1.52 -13.14
C GLY A 154 14.91 -2.61 -13.95
N LEU A 155 14.02 -3.38 -13.33
CA LEU A 155 13.23 -4.41 -14.01
C LEU A 155 12.33 -3.84 -15.10
N SER A 156 11.72 -2.67 -14.86
CA SER A 156 10.89 -1.97 -15.85
C SER A 156 11.70 -1.53 -17.07
N LEU A 157 12.89 -0.96 -16.86
CA LEU A 157 13.82 -0.61 -17.94
C LEU A 157 14.29 -1.85 -18.70
N MET A 158 14.63 -2.93 -18.00
CA MET A 158 15.00 -4.21 -18.63
C MET A 158 13.85 -4.78 -19.47
N ALA A 159 12.60 -4.66 -19.01
CA ALA A 159 11.44 -5.08 -19.79
C ALA A 159 11.28 -4.26 -21.07
N ILE A 160 11.37 -2.93 -20.97
CA ILE A 160 11.26 -2.02 -22.12
C ILE A 160 12.36 -2.32 -23.13
N LEU A 161 13.61 -2.41 -22.67
CA LEU A 161 14.77 -2.68 -23.53
C LEU A 161 14.73 -4.09 -24.13
N GLY A 162 14.35 -5.10 -23.34
CA GLY A 162 14.26 -6.48 -23.80
C GLY A 162 13.24 -6.66 -24.93
N TRP A 163 12.04 -6.09 -24.77
CA TRP A 163 11.01 -6.14 -25.81
C TRP A 163 11.35 -5.25 -27.01
N TRP A 164 12.01 -4.11 -26.78
CA TRP A 164 12.45 -3.24 -27.88
C TRP A 164 13.53 -3.91 -28.74
N LEU A 165 14.52 -4.56 -28.13
CA LEU A 165 15.66 -5.17 -28.83
C LEU A 165 15.31 -6.53 -29.48
N LEU A 166 14.46 -7.34 -28.84
CA LEU A 166 14.13 -8.69 -29.33
C LEU A 166 12.93 -8.70 -30.29
N ALA A 167 11.89 -7.91 -30.02
CA ALA A 167 10.64 -7.94 -30.78
C ALA A 167 10.43 -6.72 -31.68
N GLY A 168 11.20 -5.64 -31.54
CA GLY A 168 11.02 -4.38 -32.27
C GLY A 168 9.78 -3.57 -31.87
N ASP A 169 8.88 -4.14 -31.06
CA ASP A 169 7.64 -3.52 -30.61
C ASP A 169 7.84 -2.65 -29.35
N PHE A 170 8.23 -1.38 -29.55
CA PHE A 170 8.38 -0.42 -28.45
C PHE A 170 7.11 -0.28 -27.60
N TYR A 171 5.93 -0.33 -28.23
CA TYR A 171 4.63 -0.20 -27.56
C TYR A 171 4.40 -1.30 -26.51
N ARG A 172 4.71 -2.57 -26.85
CA ARG A 172 4.59 -3.69 -25.91
C ARG A 172 5.60 -3.58 -24.77
N GLY A 173 6.83 -3.14 -25.07
CA GLY A 173 7.83 -2.87 -24.05
C GLY A 173 7.37 -1.81 -23.04
N LEU A 174 6.77 -0.71 -23.51
CA LEU A 174 6.23 0.34 -22.66
C LEU A 174 5.07 -0.17 -21.79
N LEU A 175 4.14 -0.95 -22.36
CA LEU A 175 3.03 -1.54 -21.61
C LEU A 175 3.50 -2.49 -20.51
N ASN A 176 4.47 -3.37 -20.81
CA ASN A 176 5.06 -4.27 -19.81
C ASN A 176 5.83 -3.47 -18.73
N GLY A 177 6.49 -2.39 -19.12
CA GLY A 177 7.13 -1.45 -18.20
C GLY A 177 6.12 -0.85 -17.21
N ILE A 178 5.02 -0.27 -17.69
CA ILE A 178 3.95 0.32 -16.87
C ILE A 178 3.30 -0.75 -15.97
N SER A 179 3.11 -1.95 -16.50
CA SER A 179 2.55 -3.10 -15.78
C SER A 179 3.34 -3.46 -14.53
N ILE A 180 4.67 -3.47 -14.63
CA ILE A 180 5.57 -3.74 -13.51
C ILE A 180 5.35 -2.68 -12.42
N TRP A 181 5.20 -1.40 -12.79
CA TRP A 181 4.91 -0.32 -11.84
C TRP A 181 3.53 -0.47 -11.18
N ILE A 182 2.51 -0.88 -11.95
CA ILE A 182 1.16 -1.13 -11.42
C ILE A 182 1.18 -2.26 -10.37
N ILE A 183 1.84 -3.38 -10.67
CA ILE A 183 1.96 -4.52 -9.74
C ILE A 183 2.84 -4.17 -8.53
N ALA A 184 3.90 -3.39 -8.75
CA ALA A 184 4.84 -2.98 -7.71
C ALA A 184 4.27 -1.97 -6.71
N CYS A 185 3.04 -1.48 -6.90
CA CYS A 185 2.46 -0.44 -6.05
C CYS A 185 2.56 -0.82 -4.55
N PRO A 186 3.33 -0.08 -3.73
CA PRO A 186 3.64 -0.49 -2.36
C PRO A 186 2.54 -0.04 -1.38
N ALA A 187 1.28 -0.13 -1.76
CA ALA A 187 0.13 0.34 -0.99
C ALA A 187 0.16 -0.11 0.48
N SER A 188 0.59 -1.36 0.70
CA SER A 188 0.61 -1.97 2.01
C SER A 188 1.80 -1.55 2.89
N LEU A 189 2.82 -0.86 2.36
CA LEU A 189 3.94 -0.34 3.17
C LEU A 189 3.46 0.74 4.15
N GLY A 190 2.53 1.59 3.71
CA GLY A 190 1.90 2.61 4.55
C GLY A 190 1.06 2.04 5.70
N LEU A 191 0.67 0.76 5.62
CA LEU A 191 -0.18 0.07 6.60
C LEU A 191 0.61 -0.91 7.51
N ALA A 192 1.73 -1.45 7.03
CA ALA A 192 2.47 -2.53 7.67
C ALA A 192 2.96 -2.21 9.10
N ILE A 193 3.49 -1.00 9.32
CA ILE A 193 3.97 -0.55 10.63
C ILE A 193 2.81 -0.08 11.52
N PRO A 194 1.90 0.81 11.06
CA PRO A 194 0.82 1.31 11.90
C PRO A 194 -0.10 0.23 12.46
N THR A 195 -0.34 -0.86 11.72
CA THR A 195 -1.17 -1.99 12.17
C THR A 195 -0.56 -2.70 13.38
N ILE A 196 0.72 -3.05 13.31
CA ILE A 196 1.42 -3.70 14.43
C ILE A 196 1.52 -2.77 15.63
N LEU A 197 1.82 -1.49 15.42
CA LEU A 197 1.88 -0.51 16.51
C LEU A 197 0.50 -0.33 17.16
N ALA A 198 -0.57 -0.18 16.38
CA ALA A 198 -1.92 0.00 16.91
C ALA A 198 -2.38 -1.19 17.76
N VAL A 199 -2.13 -2.43 17.30
CA VAL A 199 -2.42 -3.65 18.09
C VAL A 199 -1.48 -3.76 19.27
N GLY A 200 -0.19 -3.53 19.06
CA GLY A 200 0.86 -3.56 20.09
C GLY A 200 0.57 -2.64 21.26
N MET A 201 0.04 -1.44 20.99
CA MET A 201 -0.39 -0.50 22.04
C MET A 201 -1.56 -1.05 22.86
N ARG A 202 -2.51 -1.75 22.25
CA ARG A 202 -3.62 -2.41 22.99
C ARG A 202 -3.10 -3.56 23.86
N VAL A 203 -2.13 -4.32 23.38
CA VAL A 203 -1.47 -5.40 24.14
C VAL A 203 -0.65 -4.81 25.30
N ALA A 204 0.10 -3.72 25.06
CA ALA A 204 0.87 -3.02 26.09
C ALA A 204 -0.03 -2.54 27.25
N GLN A 205 -1.21 -2.02 26.95
CA GLN A 205 -2.19 -1.58 27.95
C GLN A 205 -2.75 -2.75 28.78
N ARG A 206 -2.80 -3.96 28.23
CA ARG A 206 -3.28 -5.16 28.94
C ARG A 206 -2.23 -5.78 29.86
N LEU A 207 -0.96 -5.76 29.44
CA LEU A 207 0.14 -6.47 30.13
C LEU A 207 0.86 -5.62 31.19
N GLY A 208 0.66 -4.30 31.21
CA GLY A 208 1.33 -3.41 32.16
C GLY A 208 2.82 -3.16 31.86
N SER A 209 3.53 -2.50 32.78
CA SER A 209 4.91 -2.01 32.57
C SER A 209 5.99 -3.09 32.59
N ILE A 210 5.68 -4.30 33.05
CA ILE A 210 6.66 -5.36 33.33
C ILE A 210 7.18 -6.04 32.05
N PHE A 211 6.32 -6.25 31.05
CA PHE A 211 6.66 -6.99 29.81
C PHE A 211 7.13 -6.11 28.66
N GLN A 212 7.59 -4.91 28.99
CA GLN A 212 7.83 -3.85 28.04
C GLN A 212 8.96 -4.18 27.04
N LEU A 213 10.04 -4.81 27.49
CA LEU A 213 11.15 -5.22 26.64
C LEU A 213 10.77 -6.40 25.72
N GLU A 214 10.15 -7.45 26.28
CA GLU A 214 9.72 -8.63 25.50
C GLU A 214 8.69 -8.28 24.42
N LEU A 215 7.79 -7.33 24.73
CA LEU A 215 6.85 -6.80 23.74
C LEU A 215 7.58 -6.06 22.61
N SER A 216 8.62 -5.27 22.91
CA SER A 216 9.35 -4.52 21.88
C SER A 216 10.06 -5.44 20.88
N GLU A 217 10.63 -6.56 21.34
CA GLU A 217 11.23 -7.58 20.47
C GLU A 217 10.19 -8.27 19.60
N THR A 218 9.02 -8.57 20.18
CA THR A 218 7.91 -9.20 19.45
C THR A 218 7.34 -8.25 18.39
N LEU A 219 7.19 -6.96 18.71
CA LEU A 219 6.81 -5.92 17.76
C LEU A 219 7.82 -5.81 16.63
N TYR A 220 9.12 -5.80 16.93
CA TYR A 220 10.18 -5.78 15.92
C TYR A 220 10.04 -6.96 14.95
N LYS A 221 9.91 -8.19 15.48
CA LYS A 221 9.76 -9.41 14.66
C LYS A 221 8.51 -9.35 13.79
N LYS A 222 7.37 -8.89 14.34
CA LYS A 222 6.10 -8.76 13.60
C LYS A 222 6.14 -7.67 12.53
N ILE A 223 6.76 -6.51 12.81
CA ILE A 223 6.97 -5.45 11.82
C ILE A 223 7.81 -5.97 10.66
N ARG A 224 8.93 -6.65 10.95
CA ARG A 224 9.79 -7.25 9.91
C ARG A 224 9.03 -8.29 9.08
N GLN A 225 8.18 -9.11 9.70
CA GLN A 225 7.30 -10.05 8.99
C GLN A 225 6.30 -9.33 8.07
N ASN A 226 5.65 -8.26 8.54
CA ASN A 226 4.74 -7.47 7.71
C ASN A 226 5.44 -6.79 6.54
N LEU A 227 6.62 -6.22 6.76
CA LEU A 227 7.44 -5.65 5.69
C LEU A 227 7.84 -6.72 4.67
N PHE A 228 8.19 -7.92 5.13
CA PHE A 228 8.49 -9.04 4.24
C PHE A 228 7.29 -9.43 3.36
N PHE A 229 6.09 -9.58 3.95
CA PHE A 229 4.88 -9.88 3.18
C PHE A 229 4.58 -8.79 2.15
N THR A 230 4.71 -7.51 2.52
CA THR A 230 4.46 -6.41 1.59
C THR A 230 5.37 -6.43 0.35
N LEU A 231 6.61 -6.90 0.48
CA LEU A 231 7.56 -6.91 -0.64
C LEU A 231 7.45 -8.18 -1.48
N ILE A 232 7.21 -9.33 -0.85
CA ILE A 232 7.27 -10.61 -1.55
C ILE A 232 6.11 -10.81 -2.52
N PHE A 233 4.90 -10.36 -2.18
CA PHE A 233 3.73 -10.51 -3.04
C PHE A 233 3.90 -9.75 -4.38
N PRO A 234 4.26 -8.45 -4.40
CA PRO A 234 4.58 -7.76 -5.65
C PRO A 234 5.75 -8.38 -6.41
N LEU A 235 6.82 -8.80 -5.71
CA LEU A 235 7.98 -9.44 -6.36
C LEU A 235 7.60 -10.77 -7.04
N MET A 236 6.69 -11.55 -6.45
CA MET A 236 6.13 -12.74 -7.10
C MET A 236 5.26 -12.41 -8.31
N GLY A 237 4.59 -11.24 -8.31
CA GLY A 237 3.77 -10.77 -9.44
C GLY A 237 4.57 -10.21 -10.62
N MET A 238 5.73 -9.59 -10.40
CA MET A 238 6.53 -8.95 -11.45
C MET A 238 6.95 -9.87 -12.61
N PRO A 239 7.38 -11.14 -12.39
CA PRO A 239 7.68 -12.07 -13.47
C PRO A 239 6.52 -12.29 -14.44
N PHE A 240 5.28 -12.29 -13.95
CA PHE A 240 4.09 -12.44 -14.81
C PHE A 240 3.90 -11.22 -15.72
N ALA A 241 4.22 -10.01 -15.25
CA ALA A 241 4.22 -8.81 -16.10
C ALA A 241 5.36 -8.83 -17.14
N LEU A 242 6.53 -9.39 -16.81
CA LEU A 242 7.63 -9.55 -17.77
C LEU A 242 7.26 -10.48 -18.93
N LEU A 243 6.49 -11.53 -18.64
CA LEU A 243 5.96 -12.47 -19.63
C LEU A 243 4.78 -11.90 -20.45
N GLY A 244 4.34 -10.67 -20.17
CA GLY A 244 3.21 -10.04 -20.85
C GLY A 244 1.84 -10.58 -20.41
N TRP A 245 1.77 -11.36 -19.33
CA TRP A 245 0.53 -11.82 -18.72
C TRP A 245 -0.02 -10.77 -17.76
N LEU A 246 -0.42 -9.64 -18.33
CA LEU A 246 -1.05 -8.57 -17.61
C LEU A 246 -2.56 -8.84 -17.46
N ASN A 247 -2.97 -9.38 -16.31
CA ASN A 247 -4.37 -9.58 -15.99
C ASN A 247 -4.76 -8.80 -14.73
N PRO A 248 -5.84 -7.98 -14.75
CA PRO A 248 -6.33 -7.29 -13.55
C PRO A 248 -6.59 -8.24 -12.39
N LEU A 249 -6.94 -9.51 -12.64
CA LEU A 249 -7.10 -10.51 -11.59
C LEU A 249 -5.82 -10.72 -10.78
N LEU A 250 -4.66 -10.80 -11.42
CA LEU A 250 -3.38 -11.02 -10.74
C LEU A 250 -2.99 -9.82 -9.88
N VAL A 251 -3.16 -8.62 -10.41
CA VAL A 251 -2.89 -7.37 -9.69
C VAL A 251 -3.78 -7.28 -8.44
N ASN A 252 -5.07 -7.53 -8.62
CA ASN A 252 -6.08 -7.48 -7.56
C ASN A 252 -5.82 -8.54 -6.49
N ALA A 253 -5.50 -9.77 -6.90
CA ALA A 253 -5.16 -10.86 -5.97
C ALA A 253 -3.92 -10.52 -5.15
N THR A 254 -2.88 -10.00 -5.78
CA THR A 254 -1.62 -9.63 -5.11
C THR A 254 -1.85 -8.57 -4.03
N LEU A 255 -2.60 -7.50 -4.35
CA LEU A 255 -2.93 -6.42 -3.42
C LEU A 255 -3.83 -6.87 -2.26
N ALA A 256 -4.77 -7.77 -2.54
CA ALA A 256 -5.66 -8.32 -1.51
C ALA A 256 -4.89 -9.25 -0.57
N MET A 257 -4.03 -10.13 -1.12
CA MET A 257 -3.25 -11.09 -0.34
C MET A 257 -2.28 -10.40 0.61
N SER A 258 -1.58 -9.33 0.18
CA SER A 258 -0.69 -8.57 1.05
C SER A 258 -1.45 -7.92 2.22
N PHE A 259 -2.62 -7.33 1.95
CA PHE A 259 -3.48 -6.73 2.97
C PHE A 259 -3.93 -7.74 4.02
N PHE A 260 -4.46 -8.89 3.59
CA PHE A 260 -4.93 -9.93 4.50
C PHE A 260 -3.77 -10.52 5.31
N ALA A 261 -2.60 -10.76 4.71
CA ALA A 261 -1.43 -11.27 5.42
C ALA A 261 -0.97 -10.31 6.55
N ILE A 262 -0.92 -9.01 6.27
CA ILE A 262 -0.54 -7.97 7.24
C ILE A 262 -1.56 -7.89 8.38
N MET A 263 -2.86 -7.88 8.05
CA MET A 263 -3.92 -7.79 9.05
C MET A 263 -3.99 -9.05 9.90
N ALA A 264 -3.88 -10.23 9.30
CA ALA A 264 -3.83 -11.50 10.03
C ALA A 264 -2.63 -11.55 10.99
N ASN A 265 -1.45 -11.13 10.53
CA ASN A 265 -0.27 -11.11 11.39
C ASN A 265 -0.38 -10.09 12.53
N ALA A 266 -1.02 -8.95 12.29
CA ALA A 266 -1.34 -7.98 13.34
C ALA A 266 -2.37 -8.53 14.33
N LEU A 267 -3.40 -9.24 13.88
CA LEU A 267 -4.38 -9.88 14.76
C LEU A 267 -3.77 -11.02 15.57
N LEU A 268 -2.83 -11.79 15.00
CA LEU A 268 -2.09 -12.81 15.76
C LEU A 268 -1.28 -12.21 16.93
N LEU A 269 -0.79 -10.98 16.79
CA LEU A 269 -0.14 -10.27 17.89
C LEU A 269 -1.11 -9.92 19.03
N TYR A 270 -2.38 -9.67 18.72
CA TYR A 270 -3.39 -9.38 19.75
C TYR A 270 -3.62 -10.56 20.71
N PHE A 271 -3.38 -11.79 20.25
CA PHE A 271 -3.50 -13.02 21.04
C PHE A 271 -2.18 -13.48 21.67
N TRP A 272 -1.09 -12.72 21.50
CA TRP A 272 0.21 -13.08 22.07
C TRP A 272 0.23 -12.90 23.60
N LEU A 273 0.81 -13.87 24.31
CA LEU A 273 1.02 -13.87 25.76
C LEU A 273 2.52 -13.98 26.07
N PRO A 274 3.04 -13.25 27.06
CA PRO A 274 4.46 -13.31 27.43
C PRO A 274 4.83 -14.68 27.99
N LYS A 275 6.06 -15.12 27.74
CA LYS A 275 6.50 -16.49 28.09
C LYS A 275 6.48 -16.75 29.60
N HIS A 276 6.71 -15.72 30.42
CA HIS A 276 6.72 -15.84 31.88
C HIS A 276 5.34 -16.02 32.53
N THR A 277 4.24 -15.84 31.79
CA THR A 277 2.88 -16.17 32.28
C THR A 277 2.42 -17.59 31.96
N GLN A 278 3.20 -18.36 31.19
CA GLN A 278 2.83 -19.73 30.79
C GLN A 278 3.32 -20.83 31.76
N GLY A 279 3.82 -20.45 32.94
CA GLY A 279 4.45 -21.37 33.90
C GLY A 279 4.11 -21.10 35.37
N VAL A 280 2.91 -20.58 35.66
CA VAL A 280 2.33 -20.55 37.01
C VAL A 280 0.99 -21.27 36.98
#